data_AF-A0A3N9VB69-F1
#
_entry.id   AF-A0A3N9VB69-F1
#
_cell.length_a   1.000
_cell.length_b   1.000
_cell.length_c   1.000
_cell.angle_alpha   90.00
_cell.angle_beta   90.00
_cell.angle_gamma   90.00
#
_symmetry.space_group_name_H-M   'P 1'
#
loop_
_entity.id
_entity.type
_entity.pdbx_description
1 polymer ?
#
loop_
_entity_poly.entity_id
_entity_poly.type
_entity_poly.pdbx_seq_one_letter_code
_entity_poly.pdbx_strand_id
1 'polypeptide(L)'
;MYRDAGMSEKISRIFEIAAKAVISLVVVAIFVTILAGTAYTVYDFRLIFSEPFHEAFRTILIDILTVLAIMEILRTALAYYSYGRVKVTYIIDAVLVTTLTEIMAFWYRDIEWQKLFMALALVLSLALVRIIAIRFSPEKEKEAL
;
A
#
# COMPACT_ATOMS: atom_id res chain seq x y z
N MET A 1 -5.00 -30.58 -34.36
CA MET A 1 -4.94 -30.42 -32.88
C MET A 1 -3.62 -29.81 -32.35
N TYR A 2 -2.62 -29.51 -33.19
CA TYR A 2 -1.36 -28.85 -32.77
C TYR A 2 -1.38 -27.30 -32.85
N ARG A 3 -2.39 -26.71 -33.50
CA ARG A 3 -2.44 -25.27 -33.81
C ARG A 3 -2.93 -24.40 -32.64
N ASP A 4 -3.69 -24.97 -31.71
CA ASP A 4 -4.22 -24.26 -30.53
C ASP A 4 -3.18 -24.08 -29.42
N ALA A 5 -2.24 -25.02 -29.27
CA ALA A 5 -1.20 -24.94 -28.24
C ALA A 5 -0.26 -23.74 -28.45
N GLY A 6 0.21 -23.52 -29.69
CA GLY A 6 1.11 -22.41 -30.02
C GLY A 6 0.44 -21.03 -29.99
N MET A 7 -0.88 -20.95 -30.15
CA MET A 7 -1.63 -19.69 -30.08
C MET A 7 -1.89 -19.27 -28.63
N SER A 8 -2.26 -20.23 -27.76
CA SER A 8 -2.41 -20.01 -26.31
C SER A 8 -1.10 -19.54 -25.67
N GLU A 9 0.04 -20.12 -26.05
CA GLU A 9 1.36 -19.78 -25.52
C GLU A 9 1.80 -18.35 -25.88
N LYS A 10 1.54 -17.92 -27.13
CA LYS A 10 1.82 -16.54 -27.57
C LYS A 10 0.95 -15.52 -26.85
N ILE A 11 -0.34 -15.83 -26.70
CA ILE A 11 -1.29 -14.96 -25.99
C ILE A 11 -0.84 -14.80 -24.53
N SER A 12 -0.54 -15.91 -23.84
CA SER A 12 -0.06 -15.88 -22.45
C SER A 12 1.21 -15.02 -22.30
N ARG A 13 2.19 -15.17 -23.19
CA ARG A 13 3.41 -14.33 -23.17
C ARG A 13 3.12 -12.85 -23.36
N ILE A 14 2.21 -12.48 -24.27
CA ILE A 14 1.84 -11.08 -24.49
C ILE A 14 1.18 -10.50 -23.23
N PHE A 15 0.27 -11.24 -22.61
CA PHE A 15 -0.37 -10.83 -21.35
C PHE A 15 0.64 -10.66 -20.22
N GLU A 16 1.62 -11.57 -20.10
CA GLU A 16 2.66 -11.47 -19.07
C GLU A 16 3.55 -10.24 -19.27
N ILE A 17 3.96 -9.95 -20.51
CA ILE A 17 4.75 -8.75 -20.84
C ILE A 17 3.95 -7.48 -20.57
N ALA A 18 2.68 -7.46 -20.99
CA ALA A 18 1.80 -6.31 -20.76
C ALA A 18 1.59 -6.06 -19.26
N ALA A 19 1.33 -7.11 -18.47
CA ALA A 19 1.21 -7.00 -17.02
C ALA A 19 2.50 -6.44 -16.39
N LYS A 20 3.66 -7.01 -16.74
CA LYS A 20 4.97 -6.53 -16.27
C LYS A 20 5.21 -5.06 -16.63
N ALA A 21 4.84 -4.65 -17.84
CA ALA A 21 4.97 -3.26 -18.28
C ALA A 21 4.08 -2.31 -17.47
N VAL A 22 2.82 -2.68 -17.22
CA VAL A 22 1.89 -1.89 -16.40
C VAL A 22 2.41 -1.76 -14.97
N ILE A 23 2.86 -2.85 -14.36
CA ILE A 23 3.38 -2.82 -12.99
C ILE A 23 4.65 -1.99 -12.91
N SER A 24 5.56 -2.13 -13.88
CA SER A 24 6.76 -1.28 -13.97
C SER A 24 6.40 0.20 -14.05
N LEU A 25 5.38 0.55 -14.85
CA LEU A 25 4.91 1.93 -14.97
C LEU A 25 4.34 2.44 -13.65
N VAL A 26 3.53 1.63 -12.96
CA VAL A 26 2.97 1.96 -11.64
C VAL A 26 4.08 2.16 -10.60
N VAL A 27 5.08 1.29 -10.54
CA VAL A 27 6.22 1.41 -9.63
C VAL A 27 6.95 2.73 -9.87
N VAL A 28 7.23 3.09 -11.13
CA VAL A 28 7.89 4.36 -11.48
C VAL A 28 7.03 5.55 -11.07
N ALA A 29 5.72 5.53 -11.36
CA ALA A 29 4.82 6.61 -10.99
C ALA A 29 4.76 6.81 -9.47
N ILE A 30 4.63 5.74 -8.70
CA ILE A 30 4.64 5.79 -7.23
C ILE A 30 5.97 6.34 -6.72
N PHE A 31 7.09 5.89 -7.29
CA PHE A 31 8.41 6.37 -6.90
C PHE A 31 8.57 7.88 -7.12
N VAL A 32 8.14 8.40 -8.27
CA VAL A 32 8.14 9.84 -8.55
C VAL A 32 7.24 10.59 -7.57
N THR A 33 6.06 10.06 -7.25
CA THR A 33 5.15 10.66 -6.25
C THR A 33 5.80 10.72 -4.87
N ILE A 34 6.50 9.68 -4.42
CA ILE A 34 7.21 9.67 -3.13
C ILE A 34 8.31 10.72 -3.13
N LEU A 35 9.10 10.83 -4.21
CA LEU A 35 10.15 11.83 -4.32
C LEU A 35 9.57 13.25 -4.26
N ALA A 36 8.49 13.51 -5.01
CA ALA A 36 7.82 14.80 -5.02
C ALA A 36 7.20 15.13 -3.64
N GLY A 37 6.49 14.17 -3.03
CA GLY A 37 5.90 14.31 -1.71
C GLY A 37 6.95 14.59 -0.64
N THR A 38 8.05 13.83 -0.64
CA THR A 38 9.16 14.04 0.30
C THR A 38 9.81 15.41 0.11
N ALA A 39 10.04 15.84 -1.14
CA ALA A 39 10.58 17.17 -1.43
C ALA A 39 9.64 18.29 -0.95
N TYR A 40 8.33 18.11 -1.11
CA TYR A 40 7.32 19.04 -0.62
C TYR A 40 7.32 19.11 0.91
N THR A 41 7.34 17.96 1.60
CA THR A 41 7.44 17.92 3.07
C THR A 41 8.70 18.65 3.56
N VAL A 42 9.85 18.45 2.91
CA VAL A 42 11.11 19.15 3.23
C VAL A 42 10.98 20.67 3.03
N TYR A 43 10.23 21.11 2.03
CA TYR A 43 9.91 22.53 1.84
C TYR A 43 9.01 23.05 2.96
N ASP A 44 8.01 22.28 3.37
CA ASP A 44 7.05 22.63 4.41
C ASP A 44 7.65 22.71 5.82
N PHE A 45 8.82 22.10 6.08
CA PHE A 45 9.60 22.37 7.30
C PHE A 45 9.92 23.86 7.49
N ARG A 46 9.91 24.67 6.43
CA ARG A 46 10.05 26.13 6.53
C ARG A 46 8.89 26.79 7.28
N LEU A 47 7.68 26.21 7.26
CA LEU A 47 6.52 26.74 8.00
C LEU A 47 6.75 26.77 9.51
N ILE A 48 7.63 25.92 10.05
CA ILE A 48 7.98 25.92 11.49
C ILE A 48 8.53 27.29 11.94
N PHE A 49 9.13 28.05 11.02
CA PHE A 49 9.68 29.37 11.31
C PHE A 49 8.70 30.53 11.07
N SER A 50 7.50 30.27 10.51
CA SER A 50 6.59 31.32 10.03
C SER A 50 5.16 31.22 10.58
N GLU A 51 4.69 30.02 10.91
CA GLU A 51 3.34 29.76 11.41
C GLU A 51 3.35 29.35 12.90
N PRO A 52 2.21 29.42 13.61
CA PRO A 52 2.07 28.84 14.94
C PRO A 52 2.48 27.36 14.93
N PHE A 53 3.30 26.97 15.89
CA PHE A 53 3.90 25.62 15.98
C PHE A 53 2.89 24.47 15.78
N HIS A 54 1.66 24.64 16.27
CA HIS A 54 0.62 23.62 16.19
C HIS A 54 0.16 23.32 14.75
N GLU A 55 -0.06 24.37 13.94
CA GLU A 55 -0.54 24.23 12.55
C GLU A 55 0.56 23.73 11.61
N ALA A 56 1.79 24.23 11.81
CA ALA A 56 2.95 23.77 11.06
C ALA A 56 3.23 22.28 11.32
N PHE A 57 3.21 21.86 12.60
CA PHE A 57 3.46 20.46 12.98
C PHE A 57 2.40 19.52 12.42
N ARG A 58 1.13 19.93 12.49
CA ARG A 58 -0.01 19.19 11.94
C ARG A 58 0.15 18.94 10.44
N THR A 59 0.51 19.97 9.68
CA THR A 59 0.69 19.88 8.22
C THR A 59 1.82 18.92 7.86
N ILE A 60 2.98 19.10 8.49
CA ILE A 60 4.16 18.24 8.26
C ILE A 60 3.86 16.78 8.63
N LEU A 61 3.15 16.54 9.73
CA LEU A 61 2.80 15.19 10.16
C LEU A 61 1.85 14.51 9.16
N ILE A 62 0.84 15.22 8.65
CA ILE A 62 -0.05 14.70 7.61
C ILE A 62 0.72 14.35 6.33
N ASP A 63 1.67 15.19 5.93
CA ASP A 63 2.50 14.93 4.74
C ASP A 63 3.39 13.69 4.92
N ILE A 64 4.04 13.56 6.08
CA ILE A 64 4.86 12.37 6.40
C ILE A 64 4.01 11.10 6.37
N LEU A 65 2.81 11.13 6.97
CA LEU A 65 1.90 9.99 6.94
C LEU A 65 1.45 9.68 5.51
N THR A 66 1.18 10.69 4.69
CA THR A 66 0.82 10.50 3.29
C THR A 66 1.95 9.81 2.51
N VAL A 67 3.19 10.25 2.70
CA VAL A 67 4.36 9.62 2.07
C VAL A 67 4.54 8.18 2.56
N LEU A 68 4.36 7.92 3.86
CA LEU A 68 4.46 6.59 4.45
C LEU A 68 3.42 5.61 3.86
N ALA A 69 2.18 6.07 3.71
CA ALA A 69 1.11 5.29 3.10
C ALA A 69 1.46 4.89 1.64
N ILE A 70 1.96 5.84 0.85
CA ILE A 70 2.37 5.60 -0.54
C ILE A 70 3.59 4.66 -0.60
N MET A 71 4.52 4.75 0.36
CA MET A 71 5.68 3.86 0.45
C MET A 71 5.27 2.39 0.65
N GLU A 72 4.21 2.13 1.40
CA GLU A 72 3.70 0.78 1.61
C GLU A 72 3.01 0.21 0.36
N ILE A 73 2.36 1.06 -0.44
CA ILE A 73 1.88 0.67 -1.77
C ILE A 73 3.08 0.35 -2.69
N LEU A 74 4.15 1.16 -2.67
CA LEU A 74 5.38 0.90 -3.43
C LEU A 74 5.97 -0.46 -3.05
N ARG A 75 6.10 -0.75 -1.75
CA ARG A 75 6.64 -2.03 -1.25
C ARG A 75 5.84 -3.22 -1.78
N THR A 76 4.50 -3.10 -1.79
CA THR A 76 3.60 -4.13 -2.31
C THR A 76 3.75 -4.31 -3.82
N ALA A 77 3.84 -3.21 -4.56
CA ALA A 77 4.05 -3.23 -6.01
C ALA A 77 5.42 -3.85 -6.39
N LEU A 78 6.48 -3.51 -5.65
CA LEU A 78 7.82 -4.08 -5.83
C LEU A 78 7.86 -5.58 -5.48
N ALA A 79 7.15 -6.00 -4.45
CA ALA A 79 7.00 -7.42 -4.12
C ALA A 79 6.33 -8.18 -5.27
N TYR A 80 5.29 -7.61 -5.88
CA TYR A 80 4.64 -8.19 -7.05
C TYR A 80 5.60 -8.26 -8.24
N TYR A 81 6.30 -7.17 -8.53
CA TYR A 81 7.26 -7.10 -9.64
C TYR A 81 8.40 -8.13 -9.50
N SER A 82 8.93 -8.30 -8.28
CA SER A 82 10.10 -9.15 -8.03
C SER A 82 9.78 -10.64 -8.04
N TYR A 83 8.65 -11.04 -7.47
CA TYR A 83 8.32 -12.46 -7.28
C TYR A 83 7.22 -12.98 -8.23
N GLY A 84 6.61 -12.09 -9.02
CA GLY A 84 5.47 -12.38 -9.91
C GLY A 84 4.18 -12.77 -9.17
N ARG A 85 4.24 -12.85 -7.83
CA ARG A 85 3.15 -13.24 -6.93
C ARG A 85 3.40 -12.54 -5.60
N VAL A 86 2.34 -12.06 -4.95
CA VAL A 86 2.43 -11.52 -3.59
C VAL A 86 1.63 -12.43 -2.68
N LYS A 87 2.24 -12.94 -1.60
CA LYS A 87 1.48 -13.71 -0.59
C LYS A 87 0.39 -12.82 -0.02
N VAL A 88 -0.81 -13.38 0.15
CA VAL A 88 -1.97 -12.65 0.67
C VAL A 88 -1.67 -12.01 2.04
N THR A 89 -0.83 -12.65 2.86
CA THR A 89 -0.35 -12.10 4.13
C THR A 89 0.43 -10.80 3.98
N TYR A 90 1.31 -10.68 2.97
CA TYR A 90 2.02 -9.43 2.68
C TYR A 90 1.09 -8.31 2.23
N ILE A 91 0.04 -8.64 1.46
CA ILE A 91 -0.97 -7.67 1.03
C ILE A 91 -1.73 -7.14 2.25
N ILE A 92 -2.19 -8.04 3.13
CA ILE A 92 -2.96 -7.64 4.32
C ILE A 92 -2.11 -6.79 5.27
N ASP A 93 -0.83 -7.12 5.43
CA ASP A 93 0.10 -6.34 6.25
C ASP A 93 0.25 -4.91 5.71
N ALA A 94 0.43 -4.76 4.40
CA ALA A 94 0.51 -3.44 3.76
C ALA A 94 -0.80 -2.64 3.87
N VAL A 95 -1.95 -3.30 3.67
CA VAL A 95 -3.27 -2.66 3.82
C VAL A 95 -3.46 -2.18 5.25
N LEU A 96 -3.14 -3.00 6.26
CA LEU A 96 -3.22 -2.60 7.66
C LEU A 96 -2.36 -1.38 7.97
N VAL A 97 -1.09 -1.37 7.55
CA VAL A 97 -0.19 -0.23 7.80
C VAL A 97 -0.70 1.03 7.10
N THR A 98 -1.15 0.89 5.84
CA THR A 98 -1.70 2.02 5.07
C THR A 98 -2.96 2.59 5.72
N THR A 99 -3.90 1.72 6.13
CA THR A 99 -5.14 2.15 6.80
C THR A 99 -4.86 2.79 8.16
N LEU A 100 -3.95 2.25 8.95
CA LEU A 100 -3.55 2.87 10.22
C LEU A 100 -2.94 4.26 9.98
N THR A 101 -2.09 4.39 8.96
CA THR A 101 -1.45 5.65 8.57
C THR A 101 -2.48 6.69 8.13
N GLU A 102 -3.47 6.30 7.31
CA GLU A 102 -4.58 7.18 6.92
C GLU A 102 -5.43 7.60 8.13
N ILE A 103 -5.74 6.67 9.04
CA ILE A 103 -6.50 6.98 10.24
C ILE A 103 -5.75 7.97 11.13
N MET A 104 -4.43 7.84 11.26
CA MET A 104 -3.60 8.82 11.97
C MET A 104 -3.63 10.18 11.28
N ALA A 105 -3.63 10.23 9.94
CA ALA A 105 -3.72 11.48 9.19
C ALA A 105 -5.11 12.13 9.35
N PHE A 106 -6.17 11.31 9.39
CA PHE A 106 -7.53 11.78 9.68
C PHE A 106 -7.66 12.27 11.12
N TRP A 107 -6.98 11.65 12.10
CA TRP A 107 -7.08 12.03 13.51
C TRP A 107 -6.73 13.50 13.74
N TYR A 108 -5.77 14.02 12.99
CA TYR A 108 -5.39 15.42 13.03
C TYR A 108 -6.38 16.35 12.31
N ARG A 109 -7.36 15.85 11.56
CA ARG A 109 -8.43 16.62 10.91
C ARG A 109 -9.71 16.49 11.72
N ASP A 110 -9.99 17.45 12.63
CA ASP A 110 -11.19 17.54 13.48
C ASP A 110 -12.28 16.51 13.16
N ILE A 111 -12.26 15.38 13.90
CA ILE A 111 -13.08 14.21 13.60
C ILE A 111 -14.41 14.27 14.34
N GLU A 112 -15.51 14.09 13.59
CA GLU A 112 -16.82 13.73 14.12
C GLU A 112 -16.83 12.28 14.67
N TRP A 113 -17.45 12.06 15.83
CA TRP A 113 -17.55 10.75 16.49
C TRP A 113 -17.96 9.59 15.56
N GLN A 114 -18.80 9.86 14.56
CA GLN A 114 -19.25 8.85 13.60
C GLN A 114 -18.11 8.33 12.69
N LYS A 115 -17.23 9.21 12.22
CA LYS A 115 -16.05 8.84 11.40
C LYS A 115 -15.06 8.01 12.22
N LEU A 116 -14.94 8.32 13.50
CA LEU A 116 -14.15 7.59 14.50
C LEU A 116 -14.61 6.14 14.65
N PHE A 117 -15.92 5.91 14.78
CA PHE A 117 -16.49 4.55 14.83
C PHE A 117 -16.30 3.77 13.52
N MET A 118 -16.47 4.43 12.36
CA MET A 118 -16.23 3.80 11.05
C MET A 118 -14.76 3.38 10.89
N ALA A 119 -13.81 4.23 11.28
CA ALA A 119 -12.38 3.92 11.27
C ALA A 119 -12.04 2.73 12.17
N LEU A 120 -12.59 2.70 13.39
CA LEU A 120 -12.40 1.58 14.32
C LEU A 120 -12.96 0.26 13.75
N ALA A 121 -14.17 0.29 13.17
CA ALA A 121 -14.78 -0.88 12.54
C ALA A 121 -13.94 -1.40 11.37
N LEU A 122 -13.38 -0.51 10.55
CA LEU A 122 -12.48 -0.87 9.45
C LEU A 122 -11.20 -1.56 9.95
N VAL A 123 -10.54 -1.00 10.97
CA VAL A 123 -9.33 -1.60 11.55
C VAL A 123 -9.60 -2.97 12.14
N LEU A 124 -10.70 -3.13 12.87
CA LEU A 124 -11.10 -4.43 13.43
C LEU A 124 -11.40 -5.46 12.35
N SER A 125 -12.09 -5.06 11.28
CA SER A 125 -12.37 -5.92 10.13
C SER A 125 -11.08 -6.40 9.46
N LEU A 126 -10.14 -5.49 9.21
CA LEU A 126 -8.84 -5.84 8.61
C LEU A 126 -8.00 -6.74 9.54
N ALA A 127 -8.02 -6.49 10.85
CA ALA A 127 -7.35 -7.33 11.83
C ALA A 127 -7.92 -8.76 11.85
N LEU A 128 -9.26 -8.91 11.77
CA LEU A 128 -9.91 -10.21 11.67
C LEU A 128 -9.52 -10.93 10.37
N VAL A 129 -9.52 -10.24 9.24
CA VAL A 129 -9.08 -10.79 7.94
C VAL A 129 -7.63 -11.26 8.03
N ARG A 130 -6.74 -10.53 8.71
CA ARG A 130 -5.35 -10.97 8.94
C ARG A 130 -5.26 -12.25 9.75
N ILE A 131 -6.01 -12.35 10.85
CA ILE A 131 -6.03 -13.55 11.69
C ILE A 131 -6.51 -14.76 10.87
N ILE A 132 -7.57 -14.59 10.08
CA ILE A 132 -8.08 -15.63 9.18
C ILE A 132 -7.03 -15.99 8.13
N ALA A 133 -6.45 -15.01 7.44
CA ALA A 133 -5.47 -15.27 6.39
C ALA A 133 -4.23 -16.01 6.92
N ILE A 134 -3.74 -15.68 8.12
CA ILE A 134 -2.62 -16.40 8.75
C ILE A 134 -3.03 -17.84 9.12
N ARG A 135 -4.22 -18.03 9.70
CA ARG A 135 -4.69 -19.35 10.16
C ARG A 135 -5.02 -20.29 9.00
N PHE A 136 -5.57 -19.76 7.92
CA PHE A 136 -6.02 -20.53 6.75
C PHE A 136 -5.03 -20.48 5.58
N SER A 137 -3.85 -19.83 5.72
CA SER A 137 -2.79 -19.92 4.72
C SER A 137 -2.22 -21.35 4.72
N PRO A 138 -2.46 -22.14 3.66
CA PRO A 138 -2.16 -23.58 3.64
C PRO A 138 -0.68 -23.84 3.33
N GLU A 139 0.21 -23.28 4.15
CA GLU A 139 1.66 -23.52 4.08
C GLU A 139 2.14 -24.53 5.13
N LYS A 140 1.22 -25.22 5.83
CA LYS A 140 1.54 -26.26 6.84
C LYS A 140 1.05 -27.69 6.51
N GLU A 141 0.51 -27.94 5.32
CA GLU A 141 -0.02 -29.28 4.96
C GLU A 141 0.81 -29.99 3.87
N LYS A 142 2.13 -29.78 3.86
CA LYS A 142 3.06 -30.57 3.02
C LYS A 142 4.34 -31.06 3.71
N GLU A 143 4.51 -30.81 5.01
CA GLU A 143 5.64 -31.33 5.80
C GLU A 143 5.24 -32.45 6.77
N ALA A 144 4.02 -32.99 6.65
CA ALA A 144 3.53 -34.13 7.43
C ALA A 144 3.18 -35.35 6.55
N LEU A 145 3.93 -35.54 5.46
CA LEU A 145 3.99 -36.80 4.70
C LEU A 145 5.32 -37.49 5.00
#